data_AF-A0A0C2YWG3-F1
#
_entry.id   AF-A0A0C2YWG3-F1
#
_cell.length_a   1.000
_cell.length_b   1.000
_cell.length_c   1.000
_cell.angle_alpha   90.00
_cell.angle_beta   90.00
_cell.angle_gamma   90.00
#
_symmetry.space_group_name_H-M   'P 1'
#
loop_
_entity.id
_entity.type
_entity.pdbx_description
1 polymer ?
#
loop_
_entity_poly.entity_id
_entity_poly.type
_entity_poly.pdbx_seq_one_letter_code
_entity_poly.pdbx_strand_id
1 'polypeptide(L)'
;MNDKIKIALFLVLAYIAVPLALGSNAYVIGLIVAALTIGGIAVAWALLGNLGGMVSFGHAAFFGVGAYVSALLTLKGGWPVFPSMLMAGIGAAIASVATMPALRLRGPYFALAILAYAEIFRILATEAKPITGGAAGLLSIPRLPIVLGLDFGSKLGGYFVILTIVAASMAVYHLIRSSTYGLALKAMHDSEDATRVVGVNSTLLKAWMLAVSAFITGVVGAFNAHYINFLEPDYAFAGQWTTLAIVSAIFGGYRTVTGPLLGALVVYLVDQLAFKPILPQGHQIVLGVLLGAMILFSPGGLMPLLLAKKKGPAHAA
;
A
#
# COMPACT_ATOMS: atom_id res chain seq x y z
N MET A 1 -21.84 9.41 -15.08
CA MET A 1 -20.89 8.34 -15.48
C MET A 1 -20.51 7.54 -14.24
N ASN A 2 -20.88 6.26 -14.20
CA ASN A 2 -20.71 5.37 -13.05
C ASN A 2 -19.22 5.28 -12.66
N ASP A 3 -18.88 5.38 -11.37
CA ASP A 3 -17.47 5.42 -10.92
C ASP A 3 -16.69 4.16 -11.36
N LYS A 4 -17.38 3.03 -11.51
CA LYS A 4 -16.84 1.78 -12.08
C LYS A 4 -16.30 1.97 -13.51
N ILE A 5 -17.03 2.70 -14.36
CA ILE A 5 -16.65 2.94 -15.76
C ILE A 5 -15.41 3.84 -15.83
N LYS A 6 -15.30 4.83 -14.94
CA LYS A 6 -14.11 5.70 -14.86
C LYS A 6 -12.86 4.92 -14.44
N ILE A 7 -12.99 4.04 -13.43
CA ILE A 7 -11.88 3.21 -12.95
C ILE A 7 -11.45 2.23 -14.05
N ALA A 8 -12.41 1.53 -14.67
CA ALA A 8 -12.12 0.60 -15.76
C ALA A 8 -11.44 1.31 -16.94
N LEU A 9 -11.95 2.48 -17.34
CA LEU A 9 -11.35 3.27 -18.43
C LEU A 9 -9.95 3.75 -18.08
N PHE A 10 -9.72 4.22 -16.85
CA PHE A 10 -8.39 4.63 -16.38
C PHE A 10 -7.40 3.46 -16.41
N LEU A 11 -7.80 2.28 -15.93
CA LEU A 11 -6.96 1.09 -15.95
C LEU A 11 -6.65 0.65 -17.39
N VAL A 12 -7.66 0.59 -18.27
CA VAL A 12 -7.46 0.24 -19.69
C VAL A 12 -6.52 1.23 -20.37
N LEU A 13 -6.70 2.54 -20.12
CA LEU A 13 -5.77 3.56 -20.61
C LEU A 13 -4.36 3.35 -20.05
N ALA A 14 -4.19 3.00 -18.78
CA ALA A 14 -2.88 2.72 -18.20
C ALA A 14 -2.20 1.52 -18.88
N TYR A 15 -2.92 0.41 -19.08
CA TYR A 15 -2.38 -0.80 -19.72
C TYR A 15 -1.92 -0.58 -21.17
N ILE A 16 -2.53 0.37 -21.90
CA ILE A 16 -2.25 0.58 -23.33
C ILE A 16 -1.36 1.81 -23.53
N ALA A 17 -1.69 2.95 -22.93
CA ALA A 17 -1.02 4.22 -23.21
C ALA A 17 0.39 4.28 -22.60
N VAL A 18 0.61 3.72 -21.42
CA VAL A 18 1.92 3.81 -20.75
C VAL A 18 2.99 2.99 -21.48
N PRO A 19 2.76 1.73 -21.87
CA PRO A 19 3.74 0.99 -22.67
C PRO A 19 4.01 1.64 -24.03
N LEU A 20 2.99 2.17 -24.71
CA LEU A 20 3.14 2.81 -26.01
C LEU A 20 3.91 4.13 -25.95
N ALA A 21 3.65 4.96 -24.93
CA ALA A 21 4.25 6.28 -24.83
C ALA A 21 5.62 6.27 -24.13
N LEU A 22 5.80 5.41 -23.13
CA LEU A 22 6.94 5.46 -22.20
C LEU A 22 7.73 4.15 -22.14
N GLY A 23 7.27 3.08 -22.81
CA GLY A 23 7.87 1.75 -22.71
C GLY A 23 9.30 1.63 -23.25
N SER A 24 9.73 2.58 -24.09
CA SER A 24 11.10 2.62 -24.61
C SER A 24 12.13 3.10 -23.59
N ASN A 25 11.71 3.82 -22.53
CA ASN A 25 12.62 4.36 -21.52
C ASN A 25 12.58 3.54 -20.22
N ALA A 26 13.57 2.66 -20.06
CA ALA A 26 13.69 1.78 -18.90
C ALA A 26 13.77 2.50 -17.54
N TYR A 27 14.35 3.71 -17.51
CA TYR A 27 14.41 4.53 -16.30
C TYR A 27 13.02 5.04 -15.90
N VAL A 28 12.26 5.58 -16.86
CA VAL A 28 10.91 6.09 -16.62
C VAL A 28 9.97 4.97 -16.20
N ILE A 29 10.03 3.80 -16.84
CA ILE A 29 9.23 2.64 -16.44
C ILE A 29 9.60 2.17 -15.03
N GLY A 30 10.89 2.14 -14.68
CA GLY A 30 11.33 1.82 -13.31
C GLY A 30 10.77 2.78 -12.27
N LEU A 31 10.74 4.08 -12.59
CA LEU A 31 10.17 5.12 -11.73
C LEU A 31 8.66 4.94 -11.54
N ILE A 32 7.93 4.60 -12.62
CA ILE A 32 6.50 4.32 -12.57
C ILE A 32 6.22 3.03 -11.78
N VAL A 33 7.02 1.98 -11.95
CA VAL A 33 6.89 0.74 -11.16
C VAL A 33 7.01 1.05 -9.67
N ALA A 34 8.03 1.81 -9.27
CA ALA A 34 8.21 2.18 -7.87
C ALA A 34 7.06 3.06 -7.34
N ALA A 35 6.56 3.99 -8.16
CA ALA A 35 5.38 4.79 -7.82
C ALA A 35 4.11 3.91 -7.65
N LEU A 36 3.91 2.90 -8.51
CA LEU A 36 2.82 1.93 -8.40
C LEU A 36 2.97 1.01 -7.19
N THR A 37 4.19 0.63 -6.81
CA THR A 37 4.45 -0.09 -5.56
C THR A 37 3.96 0.73 -4.37
N ILE A 38 4.32 2.01 -4.29
CA ILE A 38 3.77 2.91 -3.26
C ILE A 38 2.25 3.06 -3.39
N GLY A 39 1.73 3.13 -4.62
CA GLY A 39 0.29 3.18 -4.90
C GLY A 39 -0.48 1.98 -4.37
N GLY A 40 0.06 0.77 -4.49
CA GLY A 40 -0.53 -0.45 -3.94
C GLY A 40 -0.62 -0.40 -2.42
N ILE A 41 0.46 0.03 -1.76
CA ILE A 41 0.49 0.22 -0.30
C ILE A 41 -0.48 1.34 0.10
N ALA A 42 -0.54 2.45 -0.64
CA ALA A 42 -1.42 3.57 -0.37
C ALA A 42 -2.91 3.18 -0.52
N VAL A 43 -3.26 2.35 -1.49
CA VAL A 43 -4.62 1.80 -1.65
C VAL A 43 -4.96 0.87 -0.49
N ALA A 44 -4.04 -0.03 -0.11
CA ALA A 44 -4.22 -0.91 1.05
C ALA A 44 -4.35 -0.11 2.36
N TRP A 45 -3.56 0.94 2.51
CA TRP A 45 -3.62 1.84 3.66
C TRP A 45 -4.94 2.61 3.69
N ALA A 46 -5.35 3.19 2.56
CA ALA A 46 -6.62 3.91 2.46
C ALA A 46 -7.81 3.00 2.73
N LEU A 47 -7.74 1.71 2.37
CA LEU A 47 -8.77 0.74 2.70
C LEU A 47 -8.98 0.68 4.23
N LEU A 48 -7.89 0.63 4.99
CA LEU A 48 -7.92 0.59 6.44
C LEU A 48 -8.28 1.95 7.06
N GLY A 49 -7.68 3.03 6.57
CA GLY A 49 -7.85 4.39 7.10
C GLY A 49 -9.21 5.01 6.79
N ASN A 50 -9.72 4.82 5.57
CA ASN A 50 -11.00 5.40 5.15
C ASN A 50 -12.20 4.60 5.67
N LEU A 51 -12.21 3.28 5.44
CA LEU A 51 -13.36 2.46 5.86
C LEU A 51 -13.24 2.03 7.33
N GLY A 52 -12.04 1.67 7.79
CA GLY A 52 -11.81 1.18 9.14
C GLY A 52 -11.57 2.27 10.19
N GLY A 53 -11.32 3.52 9.78
CA GLY A 53 -11.03 4.61 10.72
C GLY A 53 -9.71 4.52 11.45
N MET A 54 -8.82 3.64 11.00
CA MET A 54 -7.57 3.33 11.70
C MET A 54 -6.40 3.87 10.90
N VAL A 55 -5.71 4.84 11.49
CA VAL A 55 -4.43 5.34 10.97
C VAL A 55 -3.34 4.36 11.38
N SER A 56 -2.95 3.48 10.45
CA SER A 56 -1.86 2.53 10.68
C SER A 56 -0.54 3.11 10.22
N PHE A 57 0.42 3.15 11.12
CA PHE A 57 1.80 3.48 10.79
C PHE A 57 2.70 2.24 10.64
N GLY A 58 2.14 1.03 10.69
CA GLY A 58 2.87 -0.23 10.62
C GLY A 58 2.72 -1.01 9.32
N HIS A 59 2.26 -0.40 8.22
CA HIS A 59 2.17 -1.08 6.92
C HIS A 59 3.51 -1.63 6.42
N ALA A 60 4.62 -1.00 6.81
CA ALA A 60 5.98 -1.53 6.60
C ALA A 60 6.17 -2.93 7.19
N ALA A 61 5.51 -3.28 8.30
CA ALA A 61 5.51 -4.63 8.87
C ALA A 61 4.93 -5.64 7.88
N PHE A 62 3.76 -5.35 7.32
CA PHE A 62 3.08 -6.25 6.39
C PHE A 62 3.83 -6.35 5.06
N PHE A 63 4.40 -5.24 4.60
CA PHE A 63 5.25 -5.21 3.42
C PHE A 63 6.47 -6.12 3.60
N GLY A 64 7.22 -5.93 4.70
CA GLY A 64 8.42 -6.70 4.99
C GLY A 64 8.12 -8.18 5.23
N VAL A 65 7.06 -8.51 5.98
CA VAL A 65 6.63 -9.91 6.16
C VAL A 65 6.31 -10.56 4.82
N GLY A 66 5.54 -9.92 3.95
CA GLY A 66 5.21 -10.47 2.64
C GLY A 66 6.45 -10.64 1.76
N ALA A 67 7.36 -9.65 1.77
CA ALA A 67 8.63 -9.72 1.06
C ALA A 67 9.45 -10.94 1.51
N TYR A 68 9.62 -11.15 2.83
CA TYR A 68 10.36 -12.28 3.38
C TYR A 68 9.67 -13.62 3.12
N VAL A 69 8.34 -13.71 3.28
CA VAL A 69 7.61 -14.96 3.04
C VAL A 69 7.80 -15.42 1.59
N SER A 70 7.64 -14.52 0.60
CA SER A 70 7.83 -14.90 -0.81
C SER A 70 9.29 -15.23 -1.12
N ALA A 71 10.24 -14.43 -0.60
CA ALA A 71 11.66 -14.68 -0.79
C ALA A 71 12.08 -16.05 -0.23
N LEU A 72 11.59 -16.42 0.96
CA LEU A 72 11.91 -17.70 1.58
C LEU A 72 11.25 -18.89 0.88
N LEU A 73 9.99 -18.75 0.47
CA LEU A 73 9.29 -19.80 -0.28
C LEU A 73 9.96 -20.10 -1.61
N THR A 74 10.47 -19.08 -2.29
CA THR A 74 11.16 -19.25 -3.58
C THR A 74 12.61 -19.75 -3.40
N LEU A 75 13.40 -19.13 -2.52
CA LEU A 75 14.81 -19.50 -2.30
C LEU A 75 14.99 -20.87 -1.65
N LYS A 76 14.22 -21.16 -0.60
CA LYS A 76 14.38 -22.38 0.21
C LYS A 76 13.34 -23.43 -0.15
N GLY A 77 12.12 -23.00 -0.46
CA GLY A 77 11.02 -23.90 -0.80
C GLY A 77 10.95 -24.29 -2.27
N GLY A 78 11.69 -23.61 -3.17
CA GLY A 78 11.60 -23.84 -4.61
C GLY A 78 10.23 -23.51 -5.23
N TRP A 79 9.41 -22.70 -4.55
CA TRP A 79 8.09 -22.35 -5.04
C TRP A 79 8.18 -21.49 -6.30
N PRO A 80 7.23 -21.60 -7.24
CA PRO A 80 7.09 -20.63 -8.31
C PRO A 80 6.73 -19.25 -7.75
N VAL A 81 7.23 -18.19 -8.39
CA VAL A 81 7.16 -16.80 -7.90
C VAL A 81 5.72 -16.28 -7.74
N PHE A 82 4.82 -16.52 -8.70
CA PHE A 82 3.46 -15.98 -8.58
C PHE A 82 2.65 -16.61 -7.42
N PRO A 83 2.63 -17.95 -7.25
CA PRO A 83 2.08 -18.57 -6.05
C PRO A 83 2.72 -18.10 -4.74
N SER A 84 4.05 -17.92 -4.70
CA SER A 84 4.72 -17.44 -3.48
C SER A 84 4.29 -16.02 -3.11
N MET A 85 4.01 -15.16 -4.10
CA MET A 85 3.47 -13.81 -3.86
C MET A 85 2.08 -13.84 -3.22
N LEU A 86 1.20 -14.75 -3.64
CA LEU A 86 -0.12 -14.92 -3.01
C LEU A 86 0.02 -15.46 -1.59
N MET A 87 0.89 -16.44 -1.38
CA MET A 87 1.19 -16.97 -0.05
C MET A 87 1.82 -15.92 0.87
N ALA A 88 2.60 -14.98 0.33
CA ALA A 88 3.10 -13.83 1.07
C ALA A 88 1.99 -12.91 1.56
N GLY A 89 0.95 -12.69 0.76
CA GLY A 89 -0.26 -12.01 1.22
C GLY A 89 -0.91 -12.74 2.39
N ILE A 90 -1.05 -14.07 2.30
CA ILE A 90 -1.61 -14.88 3.40
C ILE A 90 -0.72 -14.78 4.64
N GLY A 91 0.60 -14.86 4.48
CA GLY A 91 1.57 -14.70 5.57
C GLY A 91 1.47 -13.34 6.27
N ALA A 92 1.32 -12.25 5.51
CA ALA A 92 1.12 -10.92 6.06
C ALA A 92 -0.24 -10.78 6.78
N ALA A 93 -1.31 -11.39 6.24
CA ALA A 93 -2.62 -11.44 6.90
C ALA A 93 -2.56 -12.22 8.23
N ILE A 94 -1.85 -13.35 8.26
CA ILE A 94 -1.62 -14.13 9.49
C ILE A 94 -0.79 -13.30 10.47
N ALA A 95 0.27 -12.62 10.01
CA ALA A 95 1.06 -11.75 10.87
C ALA A 95 0.17 -10.68 11.53
N SER A 96 -0.78 -10.10 10.80
CA SER A 96 -1.72 -9.12 11.35
C SER A 96 -2.49 -9.63 12.58
N VAL A 97 -2.65 -10.93 12.78
CA VAL A 97 -3.25 -11.51 14.00
C VAL A 97 -2.48 -11.10 15.25
N ALA A 98 -1.14 -11.01 15.18
CA ALA A 98 -0.32 -10.56 16.30
C ALA A 98 -0.58 -9.09 16.69
N THR A 99 -1.24 -8.30 15.83
CA THR A 99 -1.68 -6.93 16.15
C THR A 99 -3.06 -6.88 16.82
N MET A 100 -3.78 -8.00 16.96
CA MET A 100 -5.11 -8.04 17.56
C MET A 100 -5.20 -7.35 18.94
N PRO A 101 -4.22 -7.49 19.86
CA PRO A 101 -4.27 -6.75 21.12
C PRO A 101 -4.28 -5.22 20.93
N ALA A 102 -3.59 -4.72 19.90
CA ALA A 102 -3.54 -3.30 19.58
C ALA A 102 -4.88 -2.77 19.04
N LEU A 103 -5.75 -3.62 18.47
CA LEU A 103 -7.08 -3.22 17.98
C LEU A 103 -8.01 -2.70 19.10
N ARG A 104 -7.67 -2.95 20.37
CA ARG A 104 -8.38 -2.39 21.54
C ARG A 104 -8.05 -0.92 21.77
N LEU A 105 -6.94 -0.43 21.22
CA LEU A 105 -6.49 0.95 21.35
C LEU A 105 -7.24 1.87 20.38
N ARG A 106 -7.37 3.16 20.75
CA ARG A 106 -8.07 4.17 19.96
C ARG A 106 -7.13 5.29 19.53
N GLY A 107 -7.36 5.83 18.33
CA GLY A 107 -6.68 7.02 17.84
C GLY A 107 -5.14 6.90 17.84
N PRO A 108 -4.41 7.87 18.44
CA PRO A 108 -2.95 7.88 18.44
C PRO A 108 -2.31 6.64 19.08
N TYR A 109 -2.95 6.03 20.07
CA TYR A 109 -2.41 4.85 20.76
C TYR A 109 -2.31 3.63 19.83
N PHE A 110 -3.28 3.46 18.92
CA PHE A 110 -3.22 2.41 17.91
C PHE A 110 -2.05 2.64 16.94
N ALA A 111 -1.88 3.88 16.49
CA ALA A 111 -0.78 4.28 15.62
C ALA A 111 0.60 3.98 16.24
N LEU A 112 0.78 4.30 17.53
CA LEU A 112 2.02 4.02 18.26
C LEU A 112 2.26 2.51 18.44
N ALA A 113 1.22 1.74 18.77
CA ALA A 113 1.35 0.30 18.94
C ALA A 113 1.72 -0.42 17.63
N ILE A 114 1.09 -0.04 16.51
CA ILE A 114 1.38 -0.65 15.21
C ILE A 114 2.69 -0.15 14.58
N LEU A 115 3.21 1.02 15.01
CA LEU A 115 4.59 1.42 14.73
C LEU A 115 5.60 0.47 15.38
N ALA A 116 5.44 0.20 16.68
CA ALA A 116 6.29 -0.74 17.40
C ALA A 116 6.23 -2.14 16.78
N TYR A 117 5.06 -2.52 16.24
CA TYR A 117 4.90 -3.77 15.52
C TYR A 117 5.81 -3.90 14.29
N ALA A 118 5.99 -2.84 13.50
CA ALA A 118 6.95 -2.87 12.38
C ALA A 118 8.39 -3.06 12.86
N GLU A 119 8.75 -2.42 13.96
CA GLU A 119 10.08 -2.56 14.56
C GLU A 119 10.34 -3.95 15.15
N ILE A 120 9.33 -4.56 15.76
CA ILE A 120 9.41 -5.95 16.24
C ILE A 120 9.76 -6.89 15.08
N PHE A 121 9.10 -6.77 13.94
CA PHE A 121 9.41 -7.61 12.78
C PHE A 121 10.78 -7.32 12.17
N ARG A 122 11.24 -6.07 12.18
CA ARG A 122 12.61 -5.71 11.78
C ARG A 122 13.64 -6.41 12.67
N ILE A 123 13.46 -6.36 13.99
CA ILE A 123 14.33 -7.02 14.97
C ILE A 123 14.29 -8.54 14.78
N LEU A 124 13.10 -9.13 14.67
CA LEU A 124 12.95 -10.58 14.42
C LEU A 124 13.66 -10.99 13.13
N ALA A 125 13.52 -10.22 12.05
CA ALA A 125 14.21 -10.50 10.79
C ALA A 125 15.72 -10.32 10.88
N THR A 126 16.21 -9.43 11.75
CA THR A 126 17.65 -9.22 11.97
C THR A 126 18.27 -10.33 12.80
N GLU A 127 17.56 -10.81 13.83
CA GLU A 127 18.04 -11.81 14.78
C GLU A 127 17.83 -13.25 14.30
N ALA A 128 16.82 -13.50 13.45
CA ALA A 128 16.53 -14.83 12.88
C ALA A 128 17.50 -15.24 11.75
N LYS A 129 18.82 -15.07 11.97
CA LYS A 129 19.90 -15.30 11.00
C LYS A 129 19.77 -16.59 10.17
N PRO A 130 19.45 -17.77 10.76
CA PRO A 130 19.34 -19.00 9.98
C PRO A 130 18.22 -18.98 8.94
N ILE A 131 17.19 -18.15 9.17
CA ILE A 131 16.02 -18.07 8.32
C ILE A 131 16.19 -16.93 7.31
N THR A 132 16.48 -15.72 7.77
CA THR A 132 16.41 -14.47 6.99
C THR A 132 17.76 -13.99 6.45
N GLY A 133 18.87 -14.62 6.83
CA GLY A 133 20.22 -14.10 6.60
C GLY A 133 20.61 -12.97 7.57
N GLY A 134 19.72 -12.58 8.49
CA GLY A 134 19.93 -11.52 9.46
C GLY A 134 20.17 -10.16 8.81
N ALA A 135 21.07 -9.36 9.37
CA ALA A 135 21.42 -8.04 8.86
C ALA A 135 21.95 -8.05 7.40
N ALA A 136 22.55 -9.15 6.94
CA ALA A 136 22.99 -9.28 5.55
C ALA A 136 21.84 -9.50 4.55
N GLY A 137 20.67 -9.93 5.05
CA GLY A 137 19.51 -10.19 4.24
C GLY A 137 19.61 -11.43 3.34
N LEU A 138 18.71 -11.49 2.36
CA LEU A 138 18.61 -12.53 1.36
C LEU A 138 19.06 -11.99 0.00
N LEU A 139 20.11 -12.62 -0.55
CA LEU A 139 20.64 -12.35 -1.88
C LEU A 139 20.01 -13.29 -2.92
N SER A 140 20.08 -12.90 -4.19
CA SER A 140 19.71 -13.74 -5.34
C SER A 140 18.26 -14.24 -5.29
N ILE A 141 17.34 -13.41 -4.79
CA ILE A 141 15.91 -13.73 -4.80
C ILE A 141 15.50 -13.92 -6.27
N PRO A 142 14.83 -15.04 -6.63
CA PRO A 142 14.47 -15.32 -8.02
C PRO A 142 13.67 -14.18 -8.64
N ARG A 143 14.09 -13.69 -9.81
CA ARG A 143 13.35 -12.68 -10.55
C ARG A 143 11.98 -13.20 -11.00
N LEU A 144 11.09 -12.28 -11.38
CA LEU A 144 9.82 -12.63 -12.03
C LEU A 144 10.07 -13.53 -13.26
N PRO A 145 9.30 -14.63 -13.42
CA PRO A 145 9.59 -15.65 -14.42
C PRO A 145 9.14 -15.25 -15.82
N ILE A 146 9.67 -15.94 -16.83
CA ILE A 146 9.14 -15.89 -18.20
C ILE A 146 7.96 -16.87 -18.27
N VAL A 147 6.78 -16.39 -18.66
CA VAL A 147 5.57 -17.24 -18.79
C VAL A 147 5.00 -17.05 -20.19
N LEU A 148 4.78 -18.16 -20.90
CA LEU A 148 4.23 -18.17 -22.26
C LEU A 148 5.00 -17.25 -23.24
N GLY A 149 6.33 -17.16 -23.09
CA GLY A 149 7.19 -16.32 -23.93
C GLY A 149 7.23 -14.83 -23.55
N LEU A 150 6.47 -14.40 -22.53
CA LEU A 150 6.49 -13.04 -22.00
C LEU A 150 7.43 -12.95 -20.79
N ASP A 151 8.42 -12.05 -20.87
CA ASP A 151 9.37 -11.81 -19.77
C ASP A 151 8.81 -10.83 -18.74
N PHE A 152 8.28 -11.36 -17.64
CA PHE A 152 7.80 -10.55 -16.51
C PHE A 152 8.94 -9.97 -15.67
N GLY A 153 10.18 -10.47 -15.81
CA GLY A 153 11.37 -9.92 -15.19
C GLY A 153 11.89 -8.65 -15.88
N SER A 154 11.44 -8.37 -17.10
CA SER A 154 11.73 -7.11 -17.79
C SER A 154 11.09 -5.92 -17.07
N LYS A 155 11.59 -4.70 -17.32
CA LYS A 155 11.02 -3.47 -16.72
C LYS A 155 9.54 -3.30 -17.06
N LEU A 156 9.17 -3.56 -18.31
CA LEU A 156 7.77 -3.54 -18.78
C LEU A 156 6.95 -4.70 -18.21
N GLY A 157 7.53 -5.90 -18.10
CA GLY A 157 6.91 -7.04 -17.45
C GLY A 157 6.53 -6.74 -16.00
N GLY A 158 7.48 -6.22 -15.23
CA GLY A 158 7.25 -5.80 -13.84
C GLY A 158 6.19 -4.71 -13.72
N TYR A 159 6.13 -3.77 -14.67
CA TYR A 159 5.06 -2.77 -14.77
C TYR A 159 3.67 -3.41 -14.88
N PHE A 160 3.50 -4.40 -15.78
CA PHE A 160 2.21 -5.08 -15.90
C PHE A 160 1.84 -5.86 -14.64
N VAL A 161 2.81 -6.50 -13.98
CA VAL A 161 2.56 -7.24 -12.73
C VAL A 161 2.08 -6.29 -11.63
N ILE A 162 2.80 -5.21 -11.34
CA ILE A 162 2.41 -4.28 -10.27
C ILE A 162 1.11 -3.56 -10.59
N LEU A 163 0.89 -3.17 -11.86
CA LEU A 163 -0.37 -2.56 -12.29
C LEU A 163 -1.55 -3.51 -12.05
N THR A 164 -1.37 -4.81 -12.33
CA THR A 164 -2.38 -5.84 -12.06
C THR A 164 -2.67 -5.98 -10.57
N ILE A 165 -1.64 -5.98 -9.72
CA ILE A 165 -1.79 -6.03 -8.26
C ILE A 165 -2.55 -4.80 -7.75
N VAL A 166 -2.19 -3.60 -8.22
CA VAL A 166 -2.87 -2.35 -7.85
C VAL A 166 -4.33 -2.35 -8.32
N ALA A 167 -4.58 -2.76 -9.56
CA ALA A 167 -5.92 -2.87 -10.11
C ALA A 167 -6.80 -3.84 -9.31
N ALA A 168 -6.28 -5.02 -8.98
CA ALA A 168 -6.95 -5.99 -8.13
C ALA A 168 -7.21 -5.42 -6.72
N SER A 169 -6.25 -4.71 -6.15
CA SER A 169 -6.39 -4.06 -4.84
C SER A 169 -7.50 -3.00 -4.84
N MET A 170 -7.59 -2.19 -5.89
CA MET A 170 -8.68 -1.22 -6.07
C MET A 170 -10.03 -1.90 -6.28
N ALA A 171 -10.07 -3.04 -6.98
CA ALA A 171 -11.28 -3.82 -7.16
C ALA A 171 -11.76 -4.39 -5.83
N VAL A 172 -10.87 -5.01 -5.03
CA VAL A 172 -11.16 -5.51 -3.68
C VAL A 172 -11.66 -4.36 -2.79
N TYR A 173 -10.98 -3.21 -2.82
CA TYR A 173 -11.43 -2.03 -2.11
C TYR A 173 -12.87 -1.68 -2.47
N HIS A 174 -13.16 -1.57 -3.76
CA HIS A 174 -14.46 -1.15 -4.25
C HIS A 174 -15.56 -2.14 -3.85
N LEU A 175 -15.28 -3.45 -3.96
CA LEU A 175 -16.19 -4.50 -3.55
C LEU A 175 -16.54 -4.40 -2.05
N ILE A 176 -15.52 -4.27 -1.19
CA ILE A 176 -15.73 -4.11 0.25
C ILE A 176 -16.54 -2.85 0.55
N ARG A 177 -16.18 -1.71 -0.05
CA ARG A 177 -16.90 -0.44 0.12
C ARG A 177 -18.37 -0.54 -0.26
N SER A 178 -18.69 -1.28 -1.32
CA SER A 178 -20.06 -1.46 -1.82
C SER A 178 -20.88 -2.51 -1.09
N SER A 179 -20.24 -3.30 -0.21
CA SER A 179 -20.88 -4.39 0.53
C SER A 179 -21.56 -3.91 1.83
N THR A 180 -22.35 -4.79 2.45
CA THR A 180 -22.92 -4.58 3.79
C THR A 180 -21.83 -4.39 4.86
N TYR A 181 -20.69 -5.07 4.72
CA TYR A 181 -19.53 -4.85 5.59
C TYR A 181 -18.96 -3.44 5.43
N GLY A 182 -18.96 -2.89 4.20
CA GLY A 182 -18.59 -1.50 3.93
C GLY A 182 -19.48 -0.49 4.66
N LEU A 183 -20.79 -0.78 4.74
CA LEU A 183 -21.74 0.04 5.51
C LEU A 183 -21.46 -0.04 7.01
N ALA A 184 -21.23 -1.23 7.56
CA ALA A 184 -20.89 -1.43 8.96
C ALA A 184 -19.56 -0.74 9.33
N LEU A 185 -18.57 -0.81 8.44
CA LEU A 185 -17.28 -0.14 8.58
C LEU A 185 -17.45 1.38 8.63
N LYS A 186 -18.26 1.93 7.72
CA LYS A 186 -18.54 3.36 7.70
C LYS A 186 -19.25 3.82 8.98
N ALA A 187 -20.24 3.07 9.45
CA ALA A 187 -20.93 3.35 10.70
C ALA A 187 -19.98 3.28 11.92
N MET A 188 -19.04 2.32 11.91
CA MET A 188 -18.01 2.18 12.94
C MET A 188 -16.98 3.32 12.91
N HIS A 189 -16.65 3.83 11.72
CA HIS A 189 -15.79 5.00 11.57
C HIS A 189 -16.42 6.27 12.15
N ASP A 190 -17.75 6.42 12.02
CA ASP A 190 -18.46 7.57 12.58
C ASP A 190 -18.62 7.47 14.11
N SER A 191 -19.06 6.32 14.62
CA SER A 191 -19.12 6.06 16.07
C SER A 191 -19.04 4.57 16.37
N GLU A 192 -17.87 4.13 16.85
CA GLU A 192 -17.64 2.74 17.25
C GLU A 192 -18.56 2.32 18.41
N ASP A 193 -18.80 3.22 19.37
CA ASP A 193 -19.66 2.91 20.52
C ASP A 193 -21.12 2.75 20.11
N ALA A 194 -21.61 3.56 19.16
CA ALA A 194 -22.96 3.41 18.62
C ALA A 194 -23.13 2.13 17.79
N THR A 195 -22.11 1.71 17.03
CA THR A 195 -22.19 0.45 16.25
C THR A 195 -22.24 -0.77 17.15
N ARG A 196 -21.60 -0.72 18.32
CA ARG A 196 -21.63 -1.82 19.30
C ARG A 196 -23.02 -2.01 19.92
N VAL A 197 -23.77 -0.93 20.13
CA VAL A 197 -25.15 -1.00 20.66
C VAL A 197 -26.08 -1.78 19.73
N VAL A 198 -25.90 -1.65 18.41
CA VAL A 198 -26.67 -2.40 17.40
C VAL A 198 -26.09 -3.78 17.09
N GLY A 199 -25.16 -4.28 17.92
CA GLY A 199 -24.65 -5.66 17.85
C GLY A 199 -23.48 -5.89 16.88
N VAL A 200 -22.88 -4.85 16.30
CA VAL A 200 -21.72 -5.01 15.41
C VAL A 200 -20.45 -5.25 16.24
N ASN A 201 -19.78 -6.38 15.98
CA ASN A 201 -18.49 -6.67 16.60
C ASN A 201 -17.37 -5.85 15.93
N SER A 202 -17.09 -4.66 16.49
CA SER A 202 -16.07 -3.75 15.98
C SER A 202 -14.68 -4.38 15.92
N THR A 203 -14.30 -5.17 16.93
CA THR A 203 -12.96 -5.79 17.01
C THR A 203 -12.76 -6.77 15.86
N LEU A 204 -13.75 -7.63 15.60
CA LEU A 204 -13.69 -8.60 14.51
C LEU A 204 -13.66 -7.89 13.15
N LEU A 205 -14.46 -6.85 12.98
CA LEU A 205 -14.53 -6.08 11.74
C LEU A 205 -13.22 -5.33 11.44
N LYS A 206 -12.60 -4.74 12.47
CA LYS A 206 -11.26 -4.13 12.39
C LYS A 206 -10.19 -5.17 12.05
N ALA A 207 -10.24 -6.35 12.68
CA ALA A 207 -9.30 -7.43 12.43
C ALA A 207 -9.37 -7.92 10.98
N TRP A 208 -10.57 -8.13 10.43
CA TRP A 208 -10.75 -8.48 9.02
C TRP A 208 -10.20 -7.42 8.07
N MET A 209 -10.49 -6.14 8.34
CA MET A 209 -9.97 -5.05 7.52
C MET A 209 -8.46 -4.94 7.56
N LEU A 210 -7.88 -5.14 8.74
CA LEU A 210 -6.44 -5.16 8.89
C LEU A 210 -5.82 -6.35 8.16
N ALA A 211 -6.42 -7.53 8.24
CA ALA A 211 -5.96 -8.72 7.52
C ALA A 211 -6.01 -8.54 5.99
N VAL A 212 -7.07 -7.95 5.45
CA VAL A 212 -7.16 -7.65 4.00
C VAL A 212 -6.13 -6.59 3.59
N SER A 213 -5.96 -5.54 4.40
CA SER A 213 -4.95 -4.49 4.15
C SER A 213 -3.53 -5.07 4.20
N ALA A 214 -3.26 -5.93 5.18
CA ALA A 214 -1.99 -6.63 5.34
C ALA A 214 -1.74 -7.60 4.18
N PHE A 215 -2.76 -8.34 3.73
CA PHE A 215 -2.67 -9.22 2.56
C PHE A 215 -2.20 -8.46 1.33
N ILE A 216 -2.89 -7.37 0.99
CA ILE A 216 -2.56 -6.56 -0.19
C ILE A 216 -1.13 -6.01 -0.06
N THR A 217 -0.80 -5.46 1.11
CA THR A 217 0.52 -4.89 1.37
C THR A 217 1.63 -5.94 1.29
N GLY A 218 1.36 -7.16 1.77
CA GLY A 218 2.28 -8.29 1.69
C GLY A 218 2.52 -8.78 0.26
N VAL A 219 1.48 -8.83 -0.58
CA VAL A 219 1.62 -9.15 -2.02
C VAL A 219 2.48 -8.09 -2.73
N VAL A 220 2.29 -6.81 -2.41
CA VAL A 220 3.11 -5.71 -2.95
C VAL A 220 4.57 -5.81 -2.47
N GLY A 221 4.80 -6.18 -1.21
CA GLY A 221 6.13 -6.47 -0.67
C GLY A 221 6.82 -7.63 -1.37
N ALA A 222 6.09 -8.71 -1.62
CA ALA A 222 6.58 -9.86 -2.37
C ALA A 222 6.98 -9.47 -3.81
N PHE A 223 6.14 -8.70 -4.50
CA PHE A 223 6.48 -8.16 -5.82
C PHE A 223 7.80 -7.39 -5.77
N ASN A 224 7.95 -6.49 -4.80
CA ASN A 224 9.13 -5.64 -4.71
C ASN A 224 10.41 -6.46 -4.46
N ALA A 225 10.35 -7.49 -3.61
CA ALA A 225 11.48 -8.40 -3.38
C ALA A 225 11.93 -9.11 -4.66
N HIS A 226 10.99 -9.60 -5.48
CA HIS A 226 11.28 -10.23 -6.77
C HIS A 226 11.66 -9.23 -7.88
N TYR A 227 11.32 -7.96 -7.73
CA TYR A 227 11.67 -6.91 -8.69
C TYR A 227 13.10 -6.41 -8.48
N ILE A 228 13.53 -6.24 -7.23
CA ILE A 228 14.89 -5.78 -6.89
C ILE A 228 15.87 -6.94 -6.65
N ASN A 229 15.38 -8.17 -6.48
CA ASN A 229 16.15 -9.43 -6.33
C ASN A 229 17.04 -9.50 -5.08
N PHE A 230 16.81 -8.62 -4.12
CA PHE A 230 17.55 -8.52 -2.86
C PHE A 230 16.60 -8.05 -1.74
N LEU A 231 16.83 -8.50 -0.51
CA LEU A 231 16.03 -8.07 0.63
C LEU A 231 16.82 -8.08 1.94
N GLU A 232 16.97 -6.93 2.57
CA GLU A 232 17.53 -6.80 3.91
C GLU A 232 16.48 -6.24 4.91
N PRO A 233 16.63 -6.50 6.22
CA PRO A 233 15.61 -6.12 7.21
C PRO A 233 15.34 -4.61 7.25
N ASP A 234 16.38 -3.79 7.19
CA ASP A 234 16.24 -2.33 7.30
C ASP A 234 15.47 -1.73 6.13
N TYR A 235 15.67 -2.27 4.92
CA TYR A 235 14.90 -1.88 3.74
C TYR A 235 13.46 -2.43 3.79
N ALA A 236 13.29 -3.70 4.16
CA ALA A 236 11.99 -4.38 4.15
C ALA A 236 11.00 -3.77 5.16
N PHE A 237 11.49 -3.35 6.33
CA PHE A 237 10.66 -2.82 7.41
C PHE A 237 10.81 -1.30 7.57
N ALA A 238 11.39 -0.61 6.59
CA ALA A 238 11.58 0.82 6.62
C ALA A 238 10.25 1.58 6.80
N GLY A 239 10.20 2.48 7.79
CA GLY A 239 9.04 3.36 8.02
C GLY A 239 8.70 4.26 6.82
N GLN A 240 9.62 4.42 5.87
CA GLN A 240 9.39 5.13 4.61
C GLN A 240 8.26 4.49 3.78
N TRP A 241 8.12 3.15 3.78
CA TRP A 241 7.02 2.48 3.07
C TRP A 241 5.66 2.92 3.57
N THR A 242 5.51 3.03 4.89
CA THR A 242 4.26 3.52 5.48
C THR A 242 4.10 5.02 5.27
N THR A 243 5.15 5.81 5.52
CA THR A 243 5.07 7.29 5.49
C THR A 243 4.72 7.80 4.10
N LEU A 244 5.41 7.31 3.05
CA LEU A 244 5.09 7.68 1.67
C LEU A 244 3.68 7.26 1.28
N ALA A 245 3.22 6.08 1.70
CA ALA A 245 1.87 5.61 1.42
C ALA A 245 0.80 6.49 2.10
N ILE A 246 1.00 6.90 3.36
CA ILE A 246 0.11 7.81 4.09
C ILE A 246 0.04 9.17 3.39
N VAL A 247 1.20 9.77 3.11
CA VAL A 247 1.30 11.08 2.42
C VAL A 247 0.58 11.02 1.09
N SER A 248 0.85 9.98 0.30
CA SER A 248 0.24 9.75 -1.01
C SER A 248 -1.27 9.59 -0.92
N ALA A 249 -1.76 8.79 0.04
CA ALA A 249 -3.18 8.58 0.27
C ALA A 249 -3.89 9.88 0.65
N ILE A 250 -3.34 10.65 1.57
CA ILE A 250 -3.93 11.92 2.03
C ILE A 250 -3.87 12.96 0.91
N PHE A 251 -2.73 13.11 0.23
CA PHE A 251 -2.53 14.05 -0.87
C PHE A 251 -3.56 13.84 -1.99
N GLY A 252 -3.68 12.59 -2.45
CA GLY A 252 -4.63 12.23 -3.51
C GLY A 252 -6.08 12.15 -3.06
N GLY A 253 -6.35 12.20 -1.75
CA GLY A 253 -7.69 12.09 -1.17
C GLY A 253 -8.07 10.65 -0.83
N TYR A 254 -7.75 10.25 0.41
CA TYR A 254 -7.95 8.89 0.94
C TYR A 254 -9.41 8.45 1.01
N ARG A 255 -10.36 9.40 0.92
CA ARG A 255 -11.81 9.13 0.88
C ARG A 255 -12.29 8.52 -0.43
N THR A 256 -11.45 8.49 -1.47
CA THR A 256 -11.74 7.91 -2.79
C THR A 256 -10.90 6.68 -3.07
N VAL A 257 -11.33 5.83 -4.01
CA VAL A 257 -10.57 4.61 -4.38
C VAL A 257 -9.37 4.95 -5.26
N THR A 258 -9.52 5.93 -6.16
CA THR A 258 -8.48 6.35 -7.13
C THR A 258 -7.50 7.36 -6.55
N GLY A 259 -7.91 8.11 -5.53
CA GLY A 259 -7.10 9.15 -4.89
C GLY A 259 -5.74 8.65 -4.43
N PRO A 260 -5.66 7.58 -3.62
CA PRO A 260 -4.37 7.06 -3.13
C PRO A 260 -3.39 6.66 -4.23
N LEU A 261 -3.91 6.09 -5.33
CA LEU A 261 -3.07 5.74 -6.48
C LEU A 261 -2.53 6.99 -7.19
N LEU A 262 -3.39 7.95 -7.51
CA LEU A 262 -2.97 9.20 -8.16
C LEU A 262 -2.02 10.01 -7.28
N GLY A 263 -2.29 10.05 -5.97
CA GLY A 263 -1.42 10.67 -4.99
C GLY A 263 -0.06 10.00 -4.93
N ALA A 264 0.01 8.67 -4.99
CA ALA A 264 1.29 7.95 -5.02
C ALA A 264 2.10 8.24 -6.28
N LEU A 265 1.44 8.28 -7.46
CA LEU A 265 2.11 8.67 -8.70
C LEU A 265 2.71 10.07 -8.59
N VAL A 266 1.94 11.06 -8.13
CA VAL A 266 2.42 12.45 -8.05
C VAL A 266 3.48 12.61 -6.96
N VAL A 267 3.19 12.18 -5.73
CA VAL A 267 4.07 12.38 -4.58
C VAL A 267 5.39 11.65 -4.78
N TYR A 268 5.37 10.41 -5.27
CA TYR A 268 6.61 9.67 -5.51
C TYR A 268 7.45 10.31 -6.62
N LEU A 269 6.83 10.75 -7.72
CA LEU A 269 7.55 11.42 -8.80
C LEU A 269 8.14 12.76 -8.35
N VAL A 270 7.39 13.57 -7.60
CA VAL A 270 7.89 14.83 -7.04
C VAL A 270 9.02 14.57 -6.05
N ASP A 271 8.89 13.55 -5.19
CA ASP A 271 9.94 13.16 -4.26
C ASP A 271 11.23 12.78 -5.00
N GLN A 272 11.13 11.92 -6.02
CA GLN A 272 12.32 11.45 -6.77
C GLN A 272 12.92 12.51 -7.69
N LEU A 273 12.11 13.36 -8.32
CA LEU A 273 12.57 14.30 -9.35
C LEU A 273 12.83 15.72 -8.83
N ALA A 274 12.23 16.11 -7.70
CA ALA A 274 12.40 17.44 -7.13
C ALA A 274 13.04 17.41 -5.74
N PHE A 275 12.53 16.62 -4.81
CA PHE A 275 13.01 16.70 -3.42
C PHE A 275 14.35 15.99 -3.21
N LYS A 276 14.49 14.77 -3.72
CA LYS A 276 15.70 13.96 -3.55
C LYS A 276 16.94 14.57 -4.24
N PRO A 277 16.85 15.20 -5.43
CA PRO A 277 18.00 15.90 -6.02
C PRO A 277 18.45 17.12 -5.21
N ILE A 278 17.54 17.83 -4.53
CA ILE A 278 17.85 19.03 -3.75
C ILE A 278 18.33 18.66 -2.33
N LEU A 279 17.68 17.68 -1.70
CA LEU A 279 17.95 17.23 -0.33
C LEU A 279 18.07 15.70 -0.26
N PRO A 280 19.21 15.11 -0.69
CA PRO A 280 19.36 13.66 -0.78
C PRO A 280 19.06 12.90 0.51
N GLN A 281 19.44 13.45 1.67
CA GLN A 281 19.15 12.85 2.98
C GLN A 281 17.98 13.53 3.72
N GLY A 282 17.64 14.77 3.33
CA GLY A 282 16.60 15.58 4.01
C GLY A 282 15.19 15.43 3.43
N HIS A 283 15.01 14.77 2.29
CA HIS A 283 13.72 14.68 1.62
C HIS A 283 12.61 14.04 2.47
N GLN A 284 12.96 13.15 3.42
CA GLN A 284 12.01 12.57 4.37
C GLN A 284 11.41 13.63 5.31
N ILE A 285 12.18 14.64 5.70
CA ILE A 285 11.69 15.77 6.50
C ILE A 285 10.66 16.56 5.69
N VAL A 286 10.95 16.80 4.40
CA VAL A 286 10.02 17.49 3.49
C VAL A 286 8.70 16.72 3.39
N LEU A 287 8.74 15.39 3.27
CA LEU A 287 7.54 14.55 3.25
C LEU A 287 6.76 14.60 4.57
N GLY A 288 7.45 14.64 5.72
CA GLY A 288 6.82 14.80 7.03
C GLY A 288 6.15 16.18 7.21
N VAL A 289 6.81 17.25 6.77
CA VAL A 289 6.22 18.61 6.75
C VAL A 289 5.03 18.67 5.81
N LEU A 290 5.15 18.07 4.61
CA LEU A 290 4.06 17.98 3.65
C LEU A 290 2.86 17.22 4.25
N LEU A 291 3.11 16.13 4.99
CA LEU A 291 2.06 15.40 5.70
C LEU A 291 1.33 16.29 6.71
N GLY A 292 2.08 16.97 7.57
CA GLY A 292 1.53 17.88 8.57
C GLY A 292 0.71 19.02 7.95
N ALA A 293 1.25 19.64 6.90
CA ALA A 293 0.55 20.69 6.15
C ALA A 293 -0.74 20.16 5.51
N MET A 294 -0.72 18.97 4.92
CA MET A 294 -1.90 18.38 4.29
C MET A 294 -2.98 18.04 5.31
N ILE A 295 -2.61 17.53 6.49
CA ILE A 295 -3.56 17.24 7.57
C ILE A 295 -4.20 18.53 8.10
N LEU A 296 -3.42 19.61 8.22
CA LEU A 296 -3.88 20.89 8.78
C LEU A 296 -4.75 21.69 7.79
N PHE A 297 -4.32 21.78 6.53
CA PHE A 297 -4.91 22.68 5.55
C PHE A 297 -5.87 21.99 4.57
N SER A 298 -5.74 20.68 4.36
CA SER A 298 -6.52 19.95 3.36
C SER A 298 -6.87 18.51 3.80
N PRO A 299 -7.64 18.33 4.89
CA PRO A 299 -7.97 17.01 5.44
C PRO A 299 -8.77 16.11 4.48
N GLY A 300 -9.36 16.67 3.41
CA GLY A 300 -10.02 15.91 2.34
C GLY A 300 -9.10 15.46 1.20
N GLY A 301 -7.84 15.90 1.19
CA GLY A 301 -6.92 15.81 0.05
C GLY A 301 -7.14 16.90 -1.01
N LEU A 302 -6.17 17.06 -1.92
CA LEU A 302 -6.20 18.12 -2.92
C LEU A 302 -7.06 17.77 -4.14
N MET A 303 -7.19 16.47 -4.46
CA MET A 303 -7.96 16.02 -5.62
C MET A 303 -9.45 16.42 -5.54
N PRO A 304 -10.14 16.27 -4.39
CA PRO A 304 -11.51 16.77 -4.25
C PRO A 304 -11.62 18.30 -4.32
N LEU A 305 -10.63 19.06 -3.87
CA LEU A 305 -10.64 20.53 -3.95
C LEU A 305 -10.54 21.02 -5.41
N LEU A 306 -9.70 20.37 -6.21
CA LEU A 306 -9.57 20.65 -7.65
C LEU A 306 -10.85 20.30 -8.42
N LEU A 307 -11.56 19.25 -8.01
CA LEU A 307 -12.84 18.84 -8.61
C LEU A 307 -14.04 19.64 -8.09
N ALA A 308 -14.02 20.10 -6.83
CA ALA A 308 -15.07 20.92 -6.22
C ALA A 308 -15.13 22.31 -6.86
N LYS A 309 -14.00 22.88 -7.29
CA LYS A 309 -13.95 24.14 -8.04
C LYS A 309 -14.70 24.09 -9.39
N LYS A 310 -15.11 22.89 -9.85
CA LYS A 310 -15.89 22.68 -11.08
C LYS A 310 -17.39 22.52 -10.86
N LYS A 311 -17.87 22.46 -9.62
CA LYS A 311 -19.28 22.68 -9.29
C LYS A 311 -19.41 24.11 -8.76
N GLY A 312 -19.88 25.01 -9.60
CA GLY A 312 -20.27 26.36 -9.19
C GLY A 312 -21.27 26.30 -8.01
N PRO A 313 -21.44 27.42 -7.28
CA PRO A 313 -22.23 27.45 -6.05
C PRO A 313 -23.68 27.04 -6.36
N ALA A 314 -24.04 25.81 -5.99
CA ALA A 314 -25.43 25.38 -5.97
C ALA A 314 -26.04 25.88 -4.65
N HIS A 315 -27.09 26.67 -4.82
CA HIS A 315 -27.73 27.57 -3.87
C HIS A 315 -27.86 27.08 -2.43
N ALA A 316 -27.51 28.00 -1.51
CA ALA A 316 -28.15 28.10 -0.21
C ALA A 316 -29.62 28.48 -0.41
N ALA A 317 -30.51 27.64 0.11
CA ALA A 317 -31.85 27.97 0.58
C ALA A 317 -32.26 26.90 1.59
#